data_AF-A0A2N3T8T5-F1
#
_entry.id   AF-A0A2N3T8T5-F1
#
_cell.length_a   1.000
_cell.length_b   1.000
_cell.length_c   1.000
_cell.angle_alpha   90.00
_cell.angle_beta   90.00
_cell.angle_gamma   90.00
#
_symmetry.space_group_name_H-M   'P 1'
#
loop_
_entity.id
_entity.type
_entity.pdbx_description
1 polymer ?
#
loop_
_entity_poly.entity_id
_entity_poly.type
_entity_poly.pdbx_seq_one_letter_code
_entity_poly.pdbx_strand_id
1 'polypeptide(L)'
;MKTEKEILKELKAKWQINPFNLWIPLSDFSEKNTCYFNSVEFNKKFGFDKLNRIYNSLKTGGIYEFTYPKETKIIDKLNIVEFSGNDTFYVDKNVNYMIYLTHERTIAFAGDELINQIKKEWIEFEKFINPWEKDDSIEELEKRIPIWNSISEFYLDTELQSENYESITNTFLNSDLHISELKEIDLYEVFPVLKRNQISLAGEWNGFDEKWLHEACTKAYLKRNSSFFRWKTKLYNRFLYSMRKDHWIEIENRIKTHYNNVQKT
;
A
#
# COMPACT_ATOMS: atom_id res chain seq x y z
N MET A 1 -8.17 29.64 -32.75
CA MET A 1 -7.43 28.83 -31.76
C MET A 1 -7.55 29.53 -30.42
N LYS A 2 -7.76 28.83 -29.29
CA LYS A 2 -7.81 29.52 -27.99
C LYS A 2 -6.44 30.12 -27.70
N THR A 3 -6.42 31.29 -27.11
CA THR A 3 -5.20 31.93 -26.60
C THR A 3 -4.77 31.26 -25.31
N GLU A 4 -3.48 31.37 -24.96
CA GLU A 4 -2.97 30.92 -23.67
C GLU A 4 -3.77 31.52 -22.51
N LYS A 5 -4.09 32.83 -22.57
CA LYS A 5 -4.86 33.53 -21.54
C LYS A 5 -6.27 32.96 -21.36
N GLU A 6 -6.92 32.51 -22.44
CA GLU A 6 -8.22 31.85 -22.37
C GLU A 6 -8.11 30.48 -21.70
N ILE A 7 -7.10 29.68 -22.05
CA ILE A 7 -6.85 28.37 -21.41
C ILE A 7 -6.55 28.53 -19.92
N LEU A 8 -5.69 29.48 -19.54
CA LEU A 8 -5.39 29.76 -18.13
C LEU A 8 -6.64 30.18 -17.34
N LYS A 9 -7.51 30.99 -17.95
CA LYS A 9 -8.78 31.40 -17.34
C LYS A 9 -9.72 30.20 -17.15
N GLU A 10 -9.83 29.33 -18.14
CA GLU A 10 -10.66 28.12 -18.07
C GLU A 10 -10.11 27.08 -17.07
N LEU A 11 -8.80 26.86 -17.03
CA LEU A 11 -8.13 26.01 -16.04
C LEU A 11 -8.45 26.46 -14.62
N LYS A 12 -8.28 27.75 -14.34
CA LYS A 12 -8.61 28.32 -13.04
C LYS A 12 -10.10 28.22 -12.72
N ALA A 13 -10.97 28.40 -13.70
CA ALA A 13 -12.42 28.36 -13.48
C ALA A 13 -12.96 26.93 -13.24
N LYS A 14 -12.42 25.94 -13.95
CA LYS A 14 -12.92 24.56 -13.93
C LYS A 14 -12.23 23.69 -12.87
N TRP A 15 -10.93 23.88 -12.69
CA TRP A 15 -10.08 23.02 -11.88
C TRP A 15 -9.27 23.79 -10.82
N GLN A 16 -9.46 25.12 -10.72
CA GLN A 16 -8.71 25.98 -9.79
C GLN A 16 -7.17 25.88 -9.93
N ILE A 17 -6.68 25.36 -11.06
CA ILE A 17 -5.27 25.13 -11.34
C ILE A 17 -4.64 26.36 -11.99
N ASN A 18 -3.41 26.65 -11.56
CA ASN A 18 -2.45 27.46 -12.30
C ASN A 18 -1.31 26.53 -12.73
N PRO A 19 -1.08 26.31 -14.04
CA PRO A 19 -0.10 25.33 -14.52
C PRO A 19 1.36 25.73 -14.26
N PHE A 20 1.61 26.87 -13.62
CA PHE A 20 2.92 27.31 -13.18
C PHE A 20 3.15 27.16 -11.66
N ASN A 21 2.19 26.55 -10.96
CA ASN A 21 2.29 26.21 -9.54
C ASN A 21 2.34 24.68 -9.37
N LEU A 22 2.75 24.23 -8.18
CA LEU A 22 2.55 22.85 -7.76
C LEU A 22 1.05 22.53 -7.69
N TRP A 23 0.71 21.28 -8.01
CA TRP A 23 -0.64 20.74 -7.91
C TRP A 23 -0.61 19.44 -7.09
N ILE A 24 -1.50 18.47 -7.31
CA ILE A 24 -1.57 17.26 -6.49
C ILE A 24 -0.39 16.30 -6.75
N PRO A 25 0.11 15.61 -5.71
CA PRO A 25 -0.23 15.75 -4.29
C PRO A 25 0.57 16.84 -3.56
N LEU A 26 1.35 17.63 -4.29
CA LEU A 26 2.32 18.60 -3.76
C LEU A 26 1.69 19.91 -3.25
N SER A 27 0.35 19.95 -3.20
CA SER A 27 -0.44 21.07 -2.70
C SER A 27 -1.60 20.52 -1.88
N ASP A 28 -2.05 21.28 -0.87
CA ASP A 28 -3.18 20.91 0.01
C ASP A 28 -4.55 20.86 -0.69
N PHE A 29 -4.57 20.99 -2.01
CA PHE A 29 -5.77 21.13 -2.80
C PHE A 29 -6.08 19.85 -3.56
N SER A 30 -7.11 19.13 -3.14
CA SER A 30 -7.61 17.92 -3.80
C SER A 30 -8.96 18.20 -4.48
N GLU A 31 -9.10 17.82 -5.74
CA GLU A 31 -10.36 17.94 -6.48
C GLU A 31 -10.97 16.59 -6.80
N LYS A 32 -12.31 16.57 -6.89
CA LYS A 32 -13.03 15.42 -7.46
C LYS A 32 -12.52 15.18 -8.89
N ASN A 33 -12.47 13.91 -9.28
CA ASN A 33 -12.10 13.48 -10.63
C ASN A 33 -10.62 13.76 -10.96
N THR A 34 -9.78 13.66 -9.94
CA THR A 34 -8.33 13.72 -10.04
C THR A 34 -7.71 12.50 -9.38
N CYS A 35 -6.53 12.11 -9.84
CA CYS A 35 -5.73 11.07 -9.20
C CYS A 35 -4.26 11.25 -9.55
N TYR A 36 -3.38 10.60 -8.81
CA TYR A 36 -1.93 10.65 -9.07
C TYR A 36 -1.23 9.35 -8.68
N PHE A 37 -0.02 9.20 -9.22
CA PHE A 37 0.79 7.99 -9.13
C PHE A 37 2.27 8.34 -9.06
N ASN A 38 3.08 7.37 -8.64
CA ASN A 38 4.53 7.42 -8.81
C ASN A 38 4.84 7.29 -10.28
N SER A 39 5.50 8.28 -10.88
CA SER A 39 5.74 8.30 -12.32
C SER A 39 6.60 7.12 -12.77
N VAL A 40 7.54 6.66 -11.94
CA VAL A 40 8.40 5.50 -12.23
C VAL A 40 7.58 4.22 -12.17
N GLU A 41 6.79 4.01 -11.12
CA GLU A 41 5.96 2.81 -11.00
C GLU A 41 4.83 2.79 -12.04
N PHE A 42 4.21 3.94 -12.30
CA PHE A 42 3.21 4.10 -13.35
C PHE A 42 3.77 3.68 -14.70
N ASN A 43 4.98 4.14 -15.07
CA ASN A 43 5.59 3.73 -16.32
C ASN A 43 5.93 2.23 -16.33
N LYS A 44 6.43 1.69 -15.21
CA LYS A 44 6.77 0.26 -15.09
C LYS A 44 5.54 -0.66 -15.16
N LYS A 45 4.41 -0.25 -14.57
CA LYS A 45 3.22 -1.08 -14.39
C LYS A 45 2.16 -0.87 -15.46
N PHE A 46 1.97 0.37 -15.90
CA PHE A 46 1.00 0.72 -16.94
C PHE A 46 1.67 1.05 -18.28
N GLY A 47 2.64 1.98 -18.26
CA GLY A 47 3.44 2.39 -19.42
C GLY A 47 2.99 3.68 -20.08
N PHE A 48 3.94 4.58 -20.37
CA PHE A 48 3.65 5.84 -21.06
C PHE A 48 3.16 5.65 -22.49
N ASP A 49 3.53 4.57 -23.19
CA ASP A 49 3.00 4.28 -24.52
C ASP A 49 1.47 4.12 -24.54
N LYS A 50 0.92 3.43 -23.53
CA LYS A 50 -0.53 3.29 -23.37
C LYS A 50 -1.18 4.62 -23.03
N LEU A 51 -0.58 5.37 -22.11
CA LEU A 51 -1.05 6.71 -21.76
C LEU A 51 -1.09 7.64 -22.98
N ASN A 52 0.00 7.70 -23.75
CA ASN A 52 0.11 8.47 -24.98
C ASN A 52 -0.99 8.05 -25.96
N ARG A 53 -1.22 6.75 -26.17
CA ARG A 53 -2.30 6.27 -27.06
C ARG A 53 -3.67 6.72 -26.57
N ILE A 54 -3.99 6.53 -25.29
CA ILE A 54 -5.28 6.90 -24.70
C ILE A 54 -5.50 8.39 -24.83
N TYR A 55 -4.57 9.21 -24.35
CA TYR A 55 -4.71 10.67 -24.37
C TYR A 55 -4.88 11.20 -25.81
N ASN A 56 -4.07 10.70 -26.75
CA ASN A 56 -4.17 11.11 -28.15
C ASN A 56 -5.47 10.64 -28.84
N SER A 57 -6.12 9.59 -28.35
CA SER A 57 -7.43 9.17 -28.84
C SER A 57 -8.58 10.04 -28.31
N LEU A 58 -8.40 10.66 -27.13
CA LEU A 58 -9.39 11.51 -26.50
C LEU A 58 -9.28 12.98 -26.94
N LYS A 59 -8.05 13.47 -27.16
CA LYS A 59 -7.76 14.89 -27.46
C LYS A 59 -8.58 15.43 -28.63
N THR A 60 -9.13 16.63 -28.45
CA THR A 60 -9.76 17.39 -29.54
C THR A 60 -8.90 18.58 -29.94
N GLY A 61 -8.06 18.40 -30.96
CA GLY A 61 -7.15 19.43 -31.47
C GLY A 61 -5.76 19.41 -30.80
N GLY A 62 -5.19 20.60 -30.64
CA GLY A 62 -3.87 20.80 -30.05
C GLY A 62 -3.87 20.66 -28.52
N ILE A 63 -2.71 20.34 -27.99
CA ILE A 63 -2.44 20.17 -26.55
C ILE A 63 -1.59 21.36 -26.11
N TYR A 64 -2.01 22.03 -25.04
CA TYR A 64 -1.22 23.08 -24.41
C TYR A 64 -0.26 22.42 -23.43
N GLU A 65 1.03 22.55 -23.71
CA GLU A 65 2.13 22.14 -22.86
C GLU A 65 2.61 23.37 -22.09
N PHE A 66 2.48 23.34 -20.77
CA PHE A 66 2.98 24.39 -19.88
C PHE A 66 4.13 23.83 -19.07
N THR A 67 5.33 24.38 -19.25
CA THR A 67 6.57 23.86 -18.66
C THR A 67 7.18 24.92 -17.75
N TYR A 68 7.62 24.52 -16.56
CA TYR A 68 8.37 25.41 -15.66
C TYR A 68 9.82 25.59 -16.16
N PRO A 69 10.40 26.81 -16.15
CA PRO A 69 9.80 28.09 -15.77
C PRO A 69 9.11 28.82 -16.94
N LYS A 70 7.77 28.80 -16.96
CA LYS A 70 6.85 29.59 -17.82
C LYS A 70 7.11 29.53 -19.33
N GLU A 71 7.30 28.33 -19.86
CA GLU A 71 7.23 28.10 -21.31
C GLU A 71 5.87 27.50 -21.66
N THR A 72 5.20 28.05 -22.68
CA THR A 72 3.93 27.50 -23.20
C THR A 72 4.11 27.10 -24.66
N LYS A 73 3.79 25.86 -25.01
CA LYS A 73 3.78 25.33 -26.38
C LYS A 73 2.44 24.73 -26.71
N ILE A 74 2.14 24.67 -28.01
CA ILE A 74 1.00 23.91 -28.52
C ILE A 74 1.57 22.78 -29.36
N ILE A 75 1.29 21.54 -28.95
CA ILE A 75 1.76 20.33 -29.63
C ILE A 75 0.58 19.57 -30.23
N ASP A 76 0.84 18.88 -31.35
CA ASP A 76 -0.19 18.13 -32.06
C ASP A 76 -0.44 16.73 -31.48
N LYS A 77 0.51 16.17 -30.73
CA LYS A 77 0.44 14.82 -30.19
C LYS A 77 1.20 14.74 -28.86
N LEU A 78 0.60 14.08 -27.88
CA LEU A 78 1.27 13.74 -26.63
C LEU A 78 2.31 12.64 -26.89
N ASN A 79 3.54 12.86 -26.43
CA ASN A 79 4.64 11.90 -26.57
C ASN A 79 5.55 11.93 -25.34
N ILE A 80 5.03 11.45 -24.22
CA ILE A 80 5.82 11.28 -22.99
C ILE A 80 6.62 9.99 -23.12
N VAL A 81 7.96 10.09 -23.07
CA VAL A 81 8.88 8.93 -23.08
C VAL A 81 9.51 8.75 -21.71
N GLU A 82 9.96 9.86 -21.13
CA GLU A 82 10.50 9.95 -19.77
C GLU A 82 10.24 11.34 -19.21
N PHE A 83 10.53 11.54 -17.93
CA PHE A 83 10.43 12.86 -17.31
C PHE A 83 11.53 13.77 -17.87
N SER A 84 11.13 14.94 -18.39
CA SER A 84 12.02 15.88 -19.08
C SER A 84 12.92 16.72 -18.16
N GLY A 85 12.79 16.58 -16.84
CA GLY A 85 13.49 17.40 -15.85
C GLY A 85 12.70 18.61 -15.36
N ASN A 86 11.66 19.03 -16.09
CA ASN A 86 10.83 20.18 -15.76
C ASN A 86 9.39 19.78 -15.45
N ASP A 87 8.81 20.44 -14.46
CA ASP A 87 7.40 20.33 -14.15
C ASP A 87 6.55 20.77 -15.35
N THR A 88 5.69 19.87 -15.83
CA THR A 88 4.99 20.05 -17.10
C THR A 88 3.52 19.66 -16.98
N PHE A 89 2.63 20.56 -17.38
CA PHE A 89 1.22 20.26 -17.61
C PHE A 89 0.95 20.05 -19.09
N TYR A 90 0.15 19.03 -19.40
CA TYR A 90 -0.42 18.78 -20.72
C TYR A 90 -1.94 18.92 -20.62
N VAL A 91 -2.50 19.92 -21.28
CA VAL A 91 -3.91 20.26 -21.18
C VAL A 91 -4.54 20.24 -22.56
N ASP A 92 -5.66 19.54 -22.72
CA ASP A 92 -6.37 19.57 -23.99
C ASP A 92 -7.03 20.94 -24.22
N LYS A 93 -7.28 21.28 -25.48
CA LYS A 93 -7.89 22.56 -25.89
C LYS A 93 -9.20 22.91 -25.15
N ASN A 94 -9.96 21.92 -24.71
CA ASN A 94 -11.24 22.13 -24.03
C ASN A 94 -11.14 22.00 -22.51
N VAL A 95 -9.93 21.81 -21.95
CA VAL A 95 -9.68 21.73 -20.52
C VAL A 95 -10.54 20.62 -19.87
N ASN A 96 -10.77 19.54 -20.62
CA ASN A 96 -11.50 18.35 -20.24
C ASN A 96 -10.64 17.33 -19.51
N TYR A 97 -9.38 17.21 -19.90
CA TYR A 97 -8.41 16.34 -19.24
C TYR A 97 -7.02 16.93 -19.30
N MET A 98 -6.25 16.62 -18.26
CA MET A 98 -4.89 17.07 -18.14
C MET A 98 -3.99 16.03 -17.49
N ILE A 99 -2.70 16.15 -17.77
CA ILE A 99 -1.62 15.40 -17.15
C ILE A 99 -0.67 16.42 -16.54
N TYR A 100 -0.21 16.16 -15.33
CA TYR A 100 0.86 16.91 -14.68
C TYR A 100 2.00 15.96 -14.32
N LEU A 101 3.21 16.29 -14.77
CA LEU A 101 4.43 15.53 -14.48
C LEU A 101 5.41 16.41 -13.71
N THR A 102 6.02 15.87 -12.66
CA THR A 102 6.85 16.64 -11.74
C THR A 102 8.22 16.02 -11.50
N HIS A 103 9.18 16.87 -11.12
CA HIS A 103 10.48 16.43 -10.59
C HIS A 103 10.34 15.65 -9.27
N GLU A 104 9.20 15.83 -8.61
CA GLU A 104 8.57 15.05 -7.55
C GLU A 104 8.46 13.52 -7.77
N ARG A 105 8.75 13.06 -8.99
CA ARG A 105 8.40 11.72 -9.48
C ARG A 105 6.90 11.43 -9.37
N THR A 106 6.08 12.45 -9.55
CA THR A 106 4.62 12.31 -9.57
C THR A 106 4.13 12.45 -11.01
N ILE A 107 3.15 11.62 -11.37
CA ILE A 107 2.26 11.88 -12.50
C ILE A 107 0.82 12.00 -11.99
N ALA A 108 0.18 13.12 -12.26
CA ALA A 108 -1.19 13.42 -11.85
C ALA A 108 -2.10 13.62 -13.06
N PHE A 109 -3.39 13.33 -12.88
CA PHE A 109 -4.41 13.33 -13.91
C PHE A 109 -5.65 14.09 -13.43
N ALA A 110 -6.29 14.83 -14.34
CA ALA A 110 -7.66 15.31 -14.16
C ALA A 110 -8.51 14.89 -15.36
N GLY A 111 -9.81 14.68 -15.11
CA GLY A 111 -10.81 14.41 -16.14
C GLY A 111 -11.28 12.96 -16.15
N ASP A 112 -12.57 12.76 -15.88
CA ASP A 112 -13.18 11.43 -15.73
C ASP A 112 -12.92 10.51 -16.91
N GLU A 113 -13.05 11.01 -18.13
CA GLU A 113 -12.89 10.17 -19.32
C GLU A 113 -11.45 9.63 -19.44
N LEU A 114 -10.45 10.47 -19.22
CA LEU A 114 -9.05 10.03 -19.25
C LEU A 114 -8.78 9.00 -18.15
N ILE A 115 -9.20 9.29 -16.92
CA ILE A 115 -9.01 8.40 -15.77
C ILE A 115 -9.73 7.06 -15.98
N ASN A 116 -10.97 7.09 -16.49
CA ASN A 116 -11.75 5.88 -16.76
C ASN A 116 -11.13 5.01 -17.85
N GLN A 117 -10.56 5.60 -18.91
CA GLN A 117 -9.86 4.83 -19.94
C GLN A 117 -8.58 4.19 -19.41
N ILE A 118 -7.80 4.90 -18.58
CA ILE A 118 -6.64 4.32 -17.89
C ILE A 118 -7.08 3.15 -16.99
N LYS A 119 -8.12 3.35 -16.17
CA LYS A 119 -8.65 2.34 -15.26
C LYS A 119 -9.17 1.09 -15.99
N LYS A 120 -9.83 1.25 -17.15
CA LYS A 120 -10.28 0.12 -17.99
C LYS A 120 -9.13 -0.75 -18.49
N GLU A 121 -7.97 -0.15 -18.74
CA GLU A 121 -6.80 -0.84 -19.28
C GLU A 121 -5.76 -1.23 -18.23
N TRP A 122 -5.96 -0.87 -16.96
CA TRP A 122 -5.04 -1.14 -15.86
C TRP A 122 -5.71 -1.88 -14.71
N ILE A 123 -5.56 -3.21 -14.67
CA ILE A 123 -6.20 -4.05 -13.65
C ILE A 123 -5.74 -3.73 -12.22
N GLU A 124 -4.49 -3.29 -12.04
CA GLU A 124 -3.93 -2.92 -10.74
C GLU A 124 -4.14 -1.43 -10.38
N PHE A 125 -4.98 -0.69 -11.11
CA PHE A 125 -5.17 0.76 -10.91
C PHE A 125 -5.39 1.15 -9.44
N GLU A 126 -6.33 0.47 -8.76
CA GLU A 126 -6.67 0.73 -7.36
C GLU A 126 -5.50 0.43 -6.40
N LYS A 127 -4.60 -0.47 -6.79
CA LYS A 127 -3.41 -0.79 -6.01
C LYS A 127 -2.37 0.33 -6.06
N PHE A 128 -2.36 1.16 -7.10
CA PHE A 128 -1.35 2.20 -7.28
C PHE A 128 -1.89 3.62 -7.25
N ILE A 129 -3.20 3.84 -7.15
CA ILE A 129 -3.80 5.19 -7.08
C ILE A 129 -3.50 5.88 -5.75
N ASN A 130 -3.20 7.18 -5.83
CA ASN A 130 -2.88 8.08 -4.72
C ASN A 130 -1.99 7.44 -3.63
N PRO A 131 -0.81 6.89 -3.98
CA PRO A 131 0.06 6.15 -3.04
C PRO A 131 0.41 6.88 -1.73
N TRP A 132 0.39 8.20 -1.73
CA TRP A 132 0.75 9.05 -0.59
C TRP A 132 -0.44 9.33 0.33
N GLU A 133 -1.65 8.99 -0.13
CA GLU A 133 -2.87 8.98 0.67
C GLU A 133 -3.20 7.58 1.20
N LYS A 134 -2.48 6.55 0.74
CA LYS A 134 -2.66 5.20 1.27
C LYS A 134 -2.18 5.17 2.70
N ASP A 135 -3.06 4.73 3.58
CA ASP A 135 -2.69 4.42 4.95
C ASP A 135 -1.75 3.21 4.91
N ASP A 136 -0.46 3.44 5.20
CA ASP A 136 0.57 2.39 5.34
C ASP A 136 0.11 1.25 6.26
N SER A 137 -0.88 1.50 7.13
CA SER A 137 -1.50 0.47 7.96
C SER A 137 -2.11 -0.69 7.16
N ILE A 138 -2.65 -0.47 5.95
CA ILE A 138 -3.28 -1.54 5.16
C ILE A 138 -2.22 -2.51 4.63
N GLU A 139 -1.12 -1.99 4.05
CA GLU A 139 -0.02 -2.84 3.58
C GLU A 139 0.66 -3.56 4.76
N GLU A 140 0.81 -2.87 5.91
CA GLU A 140 1.35 -3.52 7.10
C GLU A 140 0.42 -4.64 7.60
N LEU A 141 -0.90 -4.41 7.63
CA LEU A 141 -1.90 -5.41 8.01
C LEU A 141 -1.87 -6.64 7.09
N GLU A 142 -1.75 -6.45 5.78
CA GLU A 142 -1.64 -7.56 4.82
C GLU A 142 -0.41 -8.44 5.12
N LYS A 143 0.72 -7.82 5.52
CA LYS A 143 1.93 -8.56 5.96
C LYS A 143 1.73 -9.28 7.30
N ARG A 144 0.82 -8.80 8.16
CA ARG A 144 0.53 -9.45 9.46
C ARG A 144 -0.37 -10.68 9.33
N ILE A 145 -1.27 -10.75 8.36
CA ILE A 145 -2.22 -11.87 8.18
C ILE A 145 -1.57 -13.26 8.23
N PRO A 146 -0.55 -13.59 7.40
CA PRO A 146 0.06 -14.92 7.43
C PRO A 146 0.76 -15.22 8.77
N ILE A 147 1.25 -14.18 9.45
CA ILE A 147 1.90 -14.28 10.77
C ILE A 147 0.87 -14.56 11.86
N TRP A 148 -0.27 -13.87 11.85
CA TRP A 148 -1.37 -14.13 12.79
C TRP A 148 -1.90 -15.55 12.65
N ASN A 149 -2.12 -16.02 11.43
CA ASN A 149 -2.55 -17.39 11.17
C ASN A 149 -1.55 -18.40 11.74
N SER A 150 -0.26 -18.23 11.44
CA SER A 150 0.79 -19.15 11.90
C SER A 150 0.96 -19.16 13.43
N ILE A 151 0.92 -17.99 14.08
CA ILE A 151 0.99 -17.91 15.55
C ILE A 151 -0.28 -18.47 16.20
N SER A 152 -1.44 -18.35 15.55
CA SER A 152 -2.71 -18.86 16.11
C SER A 152 -2.69 -20.37 16.32
N GLU A 153 -1.89 -21.12 15.56
CA GLU A 153 -1.70 -22.55 15.76
C GLU A 153 -1.14 -22.90 17.15
N PHE A 154 -0.37 -22.01 17.78
CA PHE A 154 0.11 -22.18 19.18
C PHE A 154 -1.03 -22.15 20.21
N TYR A 155 -2.25 -21.81 19.79
CA TYR A 155 -3.39 -21.62 20.67
C TYR A 155 -4.47 -22.69 20.52
N LEU A 156 -4.31 -23.63 19.60
CA LEU A 156 -5.25 -24.72 19.41
C LEU A 156 -5.06 -25.78 20.48
N ASP A 157 -6.15 -26.47 20.82
CA ASP A 157 -6.16 -27.63 21.73
C ASP A 157 -5.72 -28.91 20.98
N THR A 158 -4.63 -28.78 20.22
CA THR A 158 -4.04 -29.84 19.38
C THR A 158 -2.52 -29.75 19.43
N GLU A 159 -1.85 -30.90 19.52
CA GLU A 159 -0.40 -30.96 19.51
C GLU A 159 0.14 -30.73 18.09
N LEU A 160 0.94 -29.68 17.91
CA LEU A 160 1.60 -29.38 16.64
C LEU A 160 2.65 -30.44 16.29
N GLN A 161 2.58 -30.94 15.06
CA GLN A 161 3.54 -31.89 14.52
C GLN A 161 4.72 -31.16 13.85
N SER A 162 5.76 -31.91 13.49
CA SER A 162 6.98 -31.33 12.90
C SER A 162 6.69 -30.57 11.59
N GLU A 163 5.73 -31.04 10.81
CA GLU A 163 5.28 -30.43 9.55
C GLU A 163 4.59 -29.07 9.80
N ASN A 164 3.81 -28.95 10.89
CA ASN A 164 3.22 -27.68 11.30
C ASN A 164 4.31 -26.67 11.64
N TYR A 165 5.29 -27.06 12.45
CA TYR A 165 6.41 -26.19 12.81
C TYR A 165 7.25 -25.78 11.60
N GLU A 166 7.42 -26.66 10.61
CA GLU A 166 8.10 -26.32 9.36
C GLU A 166 7.32 -25.26 8.57
N SER A 167 6.01 -25.44 8.41
CA SER A 167 5.12 -24.46 7.78
C SER A 167 5.20 -23.09 8.46
N ILE A 168 5.06 -23.05 9.78
CA ILE A 168 5.15 -21.83 10.60
C ILE A 168 6.53 -21.18 10.46
N THR A 169 7.60 -21.97 10.52
CA THR A 169 8.97 -21.47 10.38
C THR A 169 9.20 -20.85 8.99
N ASN A 170 8.71 -21.48 7.93
CA ASN A 170 8.82 -20.96 6.58
C ASN A 170 8.06 -19.63 6.41
N THR A 171 6.86 -19.52 6.98
CA THR A 171 6.12 -18.25 6.99
C THR A 171 6.91 -17.15 7.69
N PHE A 172 7.55 -17.44 8.82
CA PHE A 172 8.36 -16.48 9.57
C PHE A 172 9.63 -16.06 8.81
N LEU A 173 10.36 -17.01 8.21
CA LEU A 173 11.57 -16.72 7.43
C LEU A 173 11.26 -15.85 6.19
N ASN A 174 10.07 -15.99 5.60
CA ASN A 174 9.63 -15.21 4.44
C ASN A 174 9.03 -13.84 4.79
N SER A 175 8.91 -13.48 6.08
CA SER A 175 8.17 -12.28 6.52
C SER A 175 9.00 -11.00 6.58
N ASP A 176 10.31 -11.06 6.31
CA ASP A 176 11.29 -9.98 6.57
C ASP A 176 11.34 -9.49 8.03
N LEU A 177 10.63 -10.14 8.96
CA LEU A 177 10.56 -9.75 10.37
C LEU A 177 11.61 -10.48 11.21
N HIS A 178 12.23 -9.73 12.13
CA HIS A 178 13.10 -10.33 13.14
C HIS A 178 12.28 -11.14 14.16
N ILE A 179 12.88 -12.18 14.73
CA ILE A 179 12.22 -13.07 15.72
C ILE A 179 11.67 -12.31 16.93
N SER A 180 12.29 -11.20 17.34
CA SER A 180 11.78 -10.36 18.42
C SER A 180 10.47 -9.65 18.04
N GLU A 181 10.32 -9.23 16.78
CA GLU A 181 9.08 -8.61 16.28
C GLU A 181 7.97 -9.66 16.19
N LEU A 182 8.27 -10.87 15.72
CA LEU A 182 7.31 -11.99 15.71
C LEU A 182 6.77 -12.31 17.12
N LYS A 183 7.64 -12.25 18.13
CA LYS A 183 7.25 -12.39 19.54
C LYS A 183 6.44 -11.21 20.07
N GLU A 184 6.69 -9.98 19.60
CA GLU A 184 5.85 -8.83 19.93
C GLU A 184 4.45 -8.95 19.29
N ILE A 185 4.36 -9.42 18.04
CA ILE A 185 3.08 -9.69 17.36
C ILE A 185 2.28 -10.73 18.13
N ASP A 186 2.90 -11.84 18.50
CA ASP A 186 2.27 -12.83 19.37
C ASP A 186 1.77 -12.17 20.67
N LEU A 187 2.65 -11.47 21.37
CA LEU A 187 2.31 -10.89 22.67
C LEU A 187 1.17 -9.86 22.61
N TYR A 188 1.13 -8.99 21.60
CA TYR A 188 0.21 -7.83 21.59
C TYR A 188 -0.92 -7.92 20.57
N GLU A 189 -0.87 -8.87 19.64
CA GLU A 189 -1.85 -8.97 18.56
C GLU A 189 -2.63 -10.28 18.67
N VAL A 190 -1.93 -11.42 18.82
CA VAL A 190 -2.56 -12.77 18.81
C VAL A 190 -2.94 -13.23 20.22
N PHE A 191 -2.01 -13.21 21.17
CA PHE A 191 -2.26 -13.58 22.57
C PHE A 191 -3.49 -12.90 23.20
N PRO A 192 -3.69 -11.57 23.09
CA PRO A 192 -4.85 -10.94 23.71
C PRO A 192 -6.19 -11.43 23.14
N VAL A 193 -6.20 -11.88 21.89
CA VAL A 193 -7.36 -12.46 21.18
C VAL A 193 -7.59 -13.90 21.63
N LEU A 194 -6.55 -14.74 21.62
CA LEU A 194 -6.66 -16.20 21.77
C LEU A 194 -6.42 -16.75 23.17
N LYS A 195 -5.96 -15.93 24.13
CA LYS A 195 -5.70 -16.39 25.52
C LYS A 195 -6.89 -17.08 26.20
N ARG A 196 -8.13 -16.84 25.73
CA ARG A 196 -9.33 -17.50 26.28
C ARG A 196 -9.42 -18.97 25.87
N ASN A 197 -8.88 -19.34 24.71
CA ASN A 197 -8.87 -20.73 24.26
C ASN A 197 -8.03 -21.60 25.21
N GLN A 198 -6.89 -21.05 25.62
CA GLN A 198 -5.90 -21.68 26.50
C GLN A 198 -6.37 -21.93 27.95
N ILE A 199 -7.46 -21.29 28.37
CA ILE A 199 -8.05 -21.46 29.71
C ILE A 199 -9.43 -22.12 29.65
N SER A 200 -9.88 -22.50 28.46
CA SER A 200 -11.13 -23.24 28.26
C SER A 200 -10.94 -24.69 28.69
N LEU A 201 -12.01 -25.33 29.19
CA LEU A 201 -12.01 -26.77 29.51
C LEU A 201 -11.96 -27.64 28.26
N ALA A 202 -12.41 -27.12 27.13
CA ALA A 202 -12.22 -27.67 25.79
C ALA A 202 -11.98 -26.48 24.86
N GLY A 203 -10.76 -26.34 24.35
CA GLY A 203 -10.42 -25.27 23.41
C GLY A 203 -10.91 -25.59 21.99
N GLU A 204 -10.89 -24.58 21.12
CA GLU A 204 -10.96 -24.79 19.69
C GLU A 204 -9.78 -25.65 19.23
N TRP A 205 -10.08 -26.62 18.37
CA TRP A 205 -9.17 -27.71 17.96
C TRP A 205 -9.16 -27.90 16.43
N ASN A 206 -10.15 -27.36 15.70
CA ASN A 206 -10.23 -27.47 14.24
C ASN A 206 -9.74 -26.21 13.50
N GLY A 207 -9.11 -25.27 14.20
CA GLY A 207 -8.70 -23.97 13.65
C GLY A 207 -9.69 -22.85 13.98
N PHE A 208 -9.21 -21.61 13.95
CA PHE A 208 -10.05 -20.43 14.15
C PHE A 208 -10.64 -19.96 12.82
N ASP A 209 -11.85 -19.39 12.85
CA ASP A 209 -12.42 -18.70 11.69
C ASP A 209 -11.48 -17.56 11.27
N GLU A 210 -10.95 -17.63 10.04
CA GLU A 210 -9.91 -16.71 9.57
C GLU A 210 -10.39 -15.26 9.56
N LYS A 211 -11.63 -15.01 9.11
CA LYS A 211 -12.19 -13.66 9.05
C LYS A 211 -12.29 -13.06 10.45
N TRP A 212 -12.82 -13.82 11.40
CA TRP A 212 -12.91 -13.41 12.79
C TRP A 212 -11.51 -13.17 13.39
N LEU A 213 -10.56 -14.06 13.15
CA LEU A 213 -9.19 -13.93 13.66
C LEU A 213 -8.55 -12.65 13.14
N HIS A 214 -8.64 -12.38 11.83
CA HIS A 214 -8.06 -11.20 11.20
C HIS A 214 -8.69 -9.92 11.72
N GLU A 215 -10.02 -9.86 11.84
CA GLU A 215 -10.70 -8.71 12.43
C GLU A 215 -10.32 -8.47 13.89
N ALA A 216 -10.20 -9.53 14.68
CA ALA A 216 -9.86 -9.44 16.10
C ALA A 216 -8.40 -9.03 16.31
N CYS A 217 -7.48 -9.62 15.55
CA CYS A 217 -6.06 -9.26 15.57
C CYS A 217 -5.83 -7.85 15.03
N THR A 218 -6.58 -7.40 14.02
CA THR A 218 -6.54 -6.00 13.55
C THR A 218 -6.91 -5.02 14.67
N LYS A 219 -7.98 -5.30 15.42
CA LYS A 219 -8.37 -4.49 16.59
C LYS A 219 -7.30 -4.49 17.70
N ALA A 220 -6.51 -5.55 17.81
CA ALA A 220 -5.40 -5.64 18.76
C ALA A 220 -4.16 -4.87 18.26
N TYR A 221 -3.79 -5.03 16.98
CA TYR A 221 -2.74 -4.27 16.29
C TYR A 221 -2.94 -2.77 16.45
N LEU A 222 -4.15 -2.25 16.18
CA LEU A 222 -4.47 -0.82 16.35
C LEU A 222 -4.29 -0.31 17.79
N LYS A 223 -4.27 -1.21 18.78
CA LYS A 223 -4.08 -0.89 20.20
C LYS A 223 -2.68 -1.24 20.71
N ARG A 224 -1.82 -1.88 19.91
CA ARG A 224 -0.55 -2.49 20.36
C ARG A 224 0.42 -1.52 21.01
N ASN A 225 0.31 -0.23 20.68
CA ASN A 225 1.14 0.85 21.22
C ASN A 225 0.51 1.58 22.42
N SER A 226 -0.75 1.26 22.79
CA SER A 226 -1.38 1.83 23.97
C SER A 226 -0.70 1.31 25.25
N SER A 227 -0.15 2.22 26.06
CA SER A 227 0.56 1.86 27.30
C SER A 227 -0.29 1.01 28.25
N PHE A 228 -1.56 1.36 28.42
CA PHE A 228 -2.49 0.60 29.27
C PHE A 228 -2.75 -0.80 28.71
N PHE A 229 -2.96 -0.91 27.40
CA PHE A 229 -3.14 -2.21 26.73
C PHE A 229 -1.90 -3.09 26.90
N ARG A 230 -0.70 -2.55 26.62
CA ARG A 230 0.57 -3.29 26.76
C ARG A 230 0.78 -3.77 28.18
N TRP A 231 0.55 -2.91 29.18
CA TRP A 231 0.68 -3.27 30.59
C TRP A 231 -0.29 -4.41 30.98
N LYS A 232 -1.57 -4.28 30.63
CA LYS A 232 -2.59 -5.30 30.91
C LYS A 232 -2.25 -6.63 30.24
N THR A 233 -1.81 -6.59 28.98
CA THR A 233 -1.45 -7.77 28.21
C THR A 233 -0.21 -8.47 28.79
N LYS A 234 0.81 -7.71 29.21
CA LYS A 234 1.98 -8.27 29.94
C LYS A 234 1.58 -8.96 31.25
N LEU A 235 0.63 -8.40 31.98
CA LEU A 235 0.13 -9.00 33.22
C LEU A 235 -0.49 -10.37 32.96
N TYR A 236 -1.40 -10.49 32.00
CA TYR A 236 -1.97 -11.80 31.62
C TYR A 236 -0.91 -12.76 31.09
N ASN A 237 0.00 -12.25 30.26
CA ASN A 237 1.08 -13.04 29.68
C ASN A 237 1.95 -13.69 30.76
N ARG A 238 2.22 -12.98 31.87
CA ARG A 238 3.00 -13.53 32.99
C ARG A 238 2.44 -14.85 33.52
N PHE A 239 1.12 -15.04 33.47
CA PHE A 239 0.47 -16.26 33.95
C PHE A 239 0.28 -17.34 32.88
N LEU A 240 0.17 -16.93 31.61
CA LEU A 240 -0.19 -17.82 30.49
C LEU A 240 0.98 -18.06 29.51
N TYR A 241 2.16 -17.49 29.74
CA TYR A 241 3.29 -17.62 28.83
C TYR A 241 3.79 -19.06 28.70
N SER A 242 3.73 -19.84 29.78
CA SER A 242 4.17 -21.24 29.76
C SER A 242 3.46 -22.07 28.70
N MET A 243 2.21 -21.74 28.37
CA MET A 243 1.39 -22.47 27.40
C MET A 243 1.91 -22.40 25.96
N ARG A 244 2.73 -21.40 25.65
CA ARG A 244 3.31 -21.23 24.29
C ARG A 244 4.83 -21.10 24.28
N LYS A 245 5.45 -21.31 25.43
CA LYS A 245 6.90 -21.21 25.59
C LYS A 245 7.61 -22.26 24.75
N ASP A 246 7.11 -23.49 24.75
CA ASP A 246 7.76 -24.60 24.07
C ASP A 246 7.66 -24.47 22.55
N HIS A 247 6.53 -23.96 22.04
CA HIS A 247 6.39 -23.58 20.63
C HIS A 247 7.45 -22.56 20.20
N TRP A 248 7.66 -21.52 21.00
CA TRP A 248 8.67 -20.50 20.70
C TRP A 248 10.10 -21.03 20.77
N ILE A 249 10.40 -21.95 21.70
CA ILE A 249 11.72 -22.60 21.78
C ILE A 249 11.97 -23.42 20.51
N GLU A 250 10.99 -24.20 20.07
CA GLU A 250 11.09 -25.02 18.87
C GLU A 250 11.32 -24.17 17.61
N ILE A 251 10.52 -23.12 17.42
CA ILE A 251 10.68 -22.17 16.29
C ILE A 251 12.07 -21.51 16.30
N GLU A 252 12.54 -21.04 17.46
CA GLU A 252 13.87 -20.44 17.55
C GLU A 252 14.98 -21.43 17.17
N ASN A 253 14.87 -22.70 17.57
CA ASN A 253 15.83 -23.73 17.21
C ASN A 253 15.84 -24.01 15.71
N ARG A 254 14.66 -24.04 15.07
CA ARG A 254 14.53 -24.24 13.62
C ARG A 254 15.10 -23.07 12.83
N ILE A 255 14.78 -21.84 13.23
CA ILE A 255 15.33 -20.63 12.60
C ILE A 255 16.86 -20.58 12.74
N LYS A 256 17.41 -20.88 13.93
CA LYS A 256 18.86 -20.97 14.13
C LYS A 256 19.50 -22.03 13.24
N THR A 257 18.90 -23.21 13.14
CA THR A 257 19.37 -24.30 12.28
C THR A 257 19.39 -23.87 10.81
N HIS A 258 18.33 -23.19 10.34
CA HIS A 258 18.27 -22.66 8.98
C HIS A 258 19.43 -21.70 8.68
N TYR A 259 19.66 -20.68 9.52
CA TYR A 259 20.77 -19.74 9.32
C TYR A 259 22.14 -20.40 9.38
N ASN A 260 22.34 -21.37 10.29
CA ASN A 260 23.59 -22.13 10.38
C ASN A 260 23.87 -22.97 9.13
N ASN A 261 22.83 -23.46 8.45
CA ASN A 261 22.96 -24.23 7.22
C ASN A 261 23.25 -23.32 6.02
N VAL A 262 22.59 -22.16 5.92
CA VAL A 262 22.84 -21.16 4.87
C VAL A 262 24.27 -20.61 4.93
N GLN A 263 24.85 -20.43 6.12
CA GLN A 263 26.23 -19.95 6.27
C GLN A 263 27.31 -20.99 5.91
N LYS A 264 26.95 -22.27 5.77
CA LYS A 264 27.88 -23.36 5.42
C LYS A 264 27.93 -23.67 3.92
N THR A 265 26.95 -23.18 3.16
CA THR A 265 26.85 -23.28 1.70
C THR A 265 27.39 -22.02 1.03
#